data_AF-A0A3G4VZX9-F1
#
_entry.id   AF-A0A3G4VZX9-F1
#
_cell.length_a   1.000
_cell.length_b   1.000
_cell.length_c   1.000
_cell.angle_alpha   90.00
_cell.angle_beta   90.00
_cell.angle_gamma   90.00
#
_symmetry.space_group_name_H-M   'P 1'
#
loop_
_entity.id
_entity.type
_entity.pdbx_description
1 polymer ?
#
loop_
_entity_poly.entity_id
_entity_poly.type
_entity_poly.pdbx_seq_one_letter_code
_entity_poly.pdbx_strand_id
1 'polypeptide(L)'
;MAGRGVPPKENAVRRNKHMEADLSGSGSGIVPELPDAERYLPQVREWWDTWRNSAQAEQFLPTDVQRLKILVLLVQRIYEMDGADLKAYAELRQQESLLGGTVLDRQRLRMKLKKQEDSQSTGDDVLDALIG
;
A
#
# COMPACT_ATOMS: atom_id res chain seq x y z
N MET A 1 -10.65 -16.83 43.43
CA MET A 1 -11.97 -16.21 43.24
C MET A 1 -11.99 -15.48 41.90
N ALA A 2 -12.55 -16.08 40.86
CA ALA A 2 -12.66 -15.45 39.54
C ALA A 2 -13.93 -14.59 39.49
N GLY A 3 -13.78 -13.27 39.39
CA GLY A 3 -14.90 -12.36 39.17
C GLY A 3 -15.51 -12.62 37.79
N ARG A 4 -16.72 -13.20 37.77
CA ARG A 4 -17.52 -13.31 36.55
C ARG A 4 -18.11 -11.93 36.26
N GLY A 5 -17.59 -11.23 35.26
CA GLY A 5 -18.20 -10.02 34.74
C GLY A 5 -19.62 -10.26 34.24
N VAL A 6 -20.39 -9.19 34.13
CA VAL A 6 -21.81 -9.21 33.69
C VAL A 6 -21.93 -9.95 32.36
N PRO A 7 -22.88 -10.88 32.20
CA PRO A 7 -23.09 -11.61 30.96
C PRO A 7 -23.32 -10.64 29.79
N PRO A 8 -22.74 -10.90 28.60
CA PRO A 8 -22.91 -10.05 27.43
C PRO A 8 -24.39 -9.87 27.10
N LYS A 9 -24.81 -8.62 26.82
CA LYS A 9 -26.20 -8.31 26.47
C LYS A 9 -26.57 -9.02 25.16
N GLU A 10 -27.81 -9.50 25.08
CA GLU A 10 -28.34 -10.23 23.91
C GLU A 10 -28.31 -9.38 22.62
N ASN A 11 -28.41 -8.05 22.76
CA ASN A 11 -28.28 -7.08 21.67
C ASN A 11 -26.86 -6.51 21.50
N ALA A 12 -25.82 -7.23 21.94
CA ALA A 12 -24.44 -6.81 21.78
C ALA A 12 -24.00 -6.89 20.31
N VAL A 13 -24.28 -5.83 19.55
CA VAL A 13 -23.78 -5.66 18.19
C VAL A 13 -22.31 -5.21 18.27
N ARG A 14 -21.41 -5.95 17.63
CA ARG A 14 -20.02 -5.49 17.43
C ARG A 14 -20.04 -4.24 16.55
N ARG A 15 -19.83 -3.06 17.14
CA ARG A 15 -19.87 -1.74 16.48
C ARG A 15 -18.61 -1.44 15.64
N ASN A 16 -18.02 -2.45 15.04
CA ASN A 16 -16.78 -2.34 14.31
C ASN A 16 -17.08 -2.34 12.80
N LYS A 17 -17.84 -1.35 12.33
CA LYS A 17 -17.98 -1.09 10.89
C LYS A 17 -16.73 -0.33 10.47
N HIS A 18 -15.73 -1.07 10.01
CA HIS A 18 -14.45 -0.51 9.58
C HIS A 18 -14.52 -0.11 8.11
N MET A 19 -13.84 0.97 7.76
CA MET A 19 -13.61 1.35 6.36
C MET A 19 -12.53 0.44 5.79
N GLU A 20 -12.78 -0.08 4.59
CA GLU A 20 -11.82 -0.90 3.83
C GLU A 20 -11.24 -0.02 2.72
N ALA A 21 -9.95 -0.19 2.43
CA ALA A 21 -9.28 0.55 1.35
C ALA A 21 -9.05 -0.39 0.18
N ASP A 22 -9.66 -0.08 -0.96
CA ASP A 22 -9.51 -0.86 -2.20
C ASP A 22 -8.24 -0.41 -2.95
N LEU A 23 -7.36 -1.35 -3.26
CA LEU A 23 -6.16 -1.13 -4.08
C LEU A 23 -6.41 -1.63 -5.49
N SER A 24 -6.40 -0.78 -6.50
CA SER A 24 -6.36 -1.18 -7.90
C SER A 24 -4.90 -1.43 -8.33
N GLY A 25 -4.72 -2.25 -9.36
CA GLY A 25 -3.45 -2.94 -9.63
C GLY A 25 -2.42 -2.16 -10.45
N SER A 26 -2.66 -0.90 -10.79
CA SER A 26 -1.78 -0.15 -11.72
C SER A 26 -1.46 1.22 -11.13
N GLY A 27 -0.17 1.50 -10.92
CA GLY A 27 0.39 2.70 -10.29
C GLY A 27 -0.42 3.98 -10.51
N SER A 28 -0.71 4.67 -9.41
CA SER A 28 -1.83 5.62 -9.35
C SER A 28 -1.61 6.97 -10.03
N GLY A 29 -0.40 7.25 -10.50
CA GLY A 29 0.00 8.60 -10.93
C GLY A 29 -0.05 9.66 -9.82
N ILE A 30 -0.49 9.33 -8.59
CA ILE A 30 -0.59 10.24 -7.44
C ILE A 30 0.80 10.54 -6.89
N VAL A 31 1.68 9.54 -6.84
CA VAL A 31 3.07 9.72 -6.43
C VAL A 31 3.85 10.27 -7.63
N PRO A 32 4.39 11.50 -7.54
CA PRO A 32 5.14 12.09 -8.64
C PRO A 32 6.49 11.38 -8.82
N GLU A 33 7.19 11.72 -9.90
CA GLU A 33 8.59 11.35 -10.04
C GLU A 33 9.44 11.93 -8.90
N LEU A 34 10.54 11.25 -8.58
CA LEU A 34 11.45 11.69 -7.54
C LEU A 34 12.10 13.01 -7.96
N PRO A 35 11.93 14.11 -7.20
CA PRO A 35 12.60 15.37 -7.51
C PRO A 35 14.12 15.18 -7.45
N ASP A 36 14.85 15.80 -8.38
CA ASP A 36 16.31 15.71 -8.47
C ASP A 36 16.85 14.26 -8.43
N ALA A 37 16.17 13.34 -9.11
CA ALA A 37 16.48 11.90 -9.10
C ALA A 37 17.97 11.58 -9.34
N GLU A 38 18.66 12.38 -10.16
CA GLU A 38 20.08 12.25 -10.48
C GLU A 38 21.01 12.36 -9.27
N ARG A 39 20.56 12.99 -8.17
CA ARG A 39 21.35 13.14 -6.94
C ARG A 39 21.37 11.88 -6.08
N TYR A 40 20.46 10.93 -6.34
CA TYR A 40 20.27 9.75 -5.51
C TYR A 40 20.92 8.51 -6.11
N LEU A 41 21.32 7.59 -5.24
CA LEU A 41 21.86 6.30 -5.65
C LEU A 41 20.82 5.52 -6.49
N PRO A 42 21.26 4.67 -7.46
CA PRO A 42 20.34 3.86 -8.26
C PRO A 42 19.33 3.05 -7.43
N GLN A 43 19.77 2.49 -6.32
CA GLN A 43 18.94 1.68 -5.41
C GLN A 43 17.85 2.51 -4.71
N VAL A 44 18.11 3.79 -4.46
CA VAL A 44 17.14 4.72 -3.86
C VAL A 44 16.05 5.08 -4.87
N ARG A 45 16.44 5.27 -6.14
CA ARG A 45 15.49 5.49 -7.24
C ARG A 45 14.59 4.28 -7.47
N GLU A 46 15.18 3.08 -7.49
CA GLU A 46 14.41 1.82 -7.59
C GLU A 46 13.43 1.65 -6.42
N TRP A 47 13.86 1.97 -5.20
CA TRP A 47 12.98 1.96 -4.03
C TRP A 47 11.82 2.96 -4.18
N TRP A 48 12.08 4.18 -4.66
CA TRP A 48 11.03 5.18 -4.93
C TRP A 48 10.04 4.69 -5.99
N ASP A 49 10.55 4.15 -7.10
CA ASP A 49 9.72 3.64 -8.20
C ASP A 49 8.85 2.45 -7.76
N THR A 50 9.35 1.63 -6.84
CA THR A 50 8.57 0.55 -6.23
C THR A 50 7.37 1.09 -5.48
N TRP A 51 7.56 2.10 -4.62
CA TRP A 51 6.46 2.73 -3.89
C TRP A 51 5.51 3.47 -4.82
N ARG A 52 6.03 4.21 -5.80
CA ARG A 52 5.24 4.94 -6.81
C ARG A 52 4.31 4.03 -7.61
N ASN A 53 4.80 2.86 -8.00
CA ASN A 53 4.04 1.90 -8.81
C ASN A 53 3.26 0.89 -7.96
N SER A 54 3.31 1.01 -6.63
CA SER A 54 2.57 0.11 -5.74
C SER A 54 1.07 0.37 -5.81
N ALA A 55 0.28 -0.70 -5.66
CA ALA A 55 -1.19 -0.60 -5.58
C ALA A 55 -1.65 0.31 -4.41
N GLN A 56 -0.83 0.44 -3.38
CA GLN A 56 -1.08 1.26 -2.20
C GLN A 56 -1.01 2.75 -2.49
N ALA A 57 -0.18 3.14 -3.47
CA ALA A 57 -0.03 4.53 -3.88
C ALA A 57 -1.32 5.15 -4.41
N GLU A 58 -2.33 4.34 -4.78
CA GLU A 58 -3.66 4.81 -5.16
C GLU A 58 -4.45 5.43 -4.02
N GLN A 59 -4.16 5.01 -2.80
CA GLN A 59 -4.84 5.48 -1.60
C GLN A 59 -4.04 6.57 -0.88
N PHE A 60 -2.86 6.93 -1.39
CA PHE A 60 -2.02 7.94 -0.76
C PHE A 60 -2.63 9.33 -0.88
N LEU A 61 -2.61 10.04 0.24
CA LEU A 61 -2.86 11.47 0.30
C LEU A 61 -1.55 12.24 0.10
N PRO A 62 -1.62 13.56 -0.17
CA PRO A 62 -0.43 14.40 -0.27
C PRO A 62 0.50 14.29 0.95
N THR A 63 -0.05 14.03 2.14
CA THR A 63 0.71 13.81 3.38
C THR A 63 1.56 12.55 3.34
N ASP A 64 1.07 11.48 2.70
CA ASP A 64 1.79 10.21 2.56
C ASP A 64 2.91 10.35 1.52
N VAL A 65 2.64 11.08 0.43
CA VAL A 65 3.67 11.44 -0.55
C VAL A 65 4.77 12.28 0.08
N GLN A 66 4.42 13.27 0.91
CA GLN A 66 5.40 14.06 1.67
C GLN A 66 6.20 13.17 2.62
N ARG A 67 5.56 12.20 3.28
CA ARG A 67 6.24 11.22 4.13
C ARG A 67 7.26 10.42 3.33
N LEU A 68 6.88 9.87 2.18
CA LEU A 68 7.78 9.12 1.30
C LEU A 68 9.01 9.95 0.90
N LYS A 69 8.82 11.23 0.55
CA LYS A 69 9.95 12.12 0.19
C LYS A 69 10.97 12.26 1.32
N ILE A 70 10.53 12.27 2.58
CA ILE A 70 11.42 12.30 3.74
C ILE A 70 12.16 10.95 3.89
N LEU A 71 11.47 9.83 3.65
CA LEU A 71 12.07 8.49 3.75
C LEU A 71 13.17 8.24 2.71
N VAL A 72 13.15 8.92 1.56
CA VAL A 72 14.23 8.85 0.56
C VAL A 72 15.60 9.15 1.20
N LEU A 73 15.68 10.11 2.11
CA LEU A 73 16.93 10.46 2.79
C LEU A 73 17.42 9.34 3.73
N LEU A 74 16.49 8.63 4.37
CA LEU A 74 16.81 7.47 5.21
C LEU A 74 17.32 6.30 4.36
N VAL A 75 16.67 6.03 3.22
CA VAL A 75 17.06 4.96 2.30
C VAL A 75 18.43 5.26 1.68
N GLN A 76 18.67 6.51 1.25
CA GLN A 76 19.98 6.98 0.79
C GLN A 76 21.07 6.72 1.84
N ARG A 77 20.84 7.14 3.09
CA ARG A 77 21.78 6.93 4.19
C ARG A 77 22.07 5.45 4.45
N ILE A 78 21.05 4.60 4.38
CA ILE A 78 21.20 3.15 4.54
C ILE A 78 22.15 2.59 3.48
N TYR A 79 21.97 2.96 2.21
CA TYR A 79 22.81 2.49 1.12
C TYR A 79 24.22 3.10 1.16
N GLU A 80 24.37 4.37 1.52
CA GLU A 80 25.68 5.03 1.69
C GLU A 80 26.53 4.37 2.80
N MET A 81 25.87 3.87 3.85
CA MET A 81 26.53 3.20 4.96
C MET A 81 26.66 1.68 4.76
N ASP A 82 26.38 1.18 3.57
CA ASP A 82 26.36 -0.26 3.23
C ASP A 82 25.56 -1.10 4.25
N GLY A 83 24.46 -0.51 4.73
CA GLY A 83 23.57 -1.11 5.71
C GLY A 83 24.08 -1.18 7.16
N ALA A 84 25.21 -0.57 7.50
CA ALA A 84 25.74 -0.58 8.87
C ALA A 84 24.90 0.23 9.87
N ASP A 85 24.04 1.15 9.41
CA ASP A 85 23.18 1.97 10.28
C ASP A 85 21.86 1.27 10.63
N LEU A 86 21.92 0.40 11.64
CA LEU A 86 20.74 -0.33 12.14
C LEU A 86 19.63 0.60 12.66
N LYS A 87 19.96 1.83 13.09
CA LYS A 87 18.95 2.80 13.56
C LYS A 87 18.16 3.33 12.37
N ALA A 88 18.84 3.68 11.27
CA ALA A 88 18.17 4.09 10.04
C ALA A 88 17.22 2.99 9.52
N TYR A 89 17.64 1.72 9.58
CA TYR A 89 16.77 0.59 9.24
C TYR A 89 15.53 0.47 10.14
N ALA A 90 15.72 0.59 11.46
CA ALA A 90 14.62 0.48 12.40
C ALA A 90 13.56 1.58 12.17
N GLU A 91 14.01 2.82 11.94
CA GLU A 91 13.14 3.94 11.61
C GLU A 91 12.45 3.74 10.26
N LEU A 92 13.18 3.35 9.21
CA LEU A 92 12.60 3.06 7.89
C LEU A 92 11.50 2.00 8.01
N ARG A 93 11.79 0.87 8.68
CA ARG A 93 10.81 -0.20 8.91
C ARG A 93 9.55 0.31 9.62
N GLN A 94 9.71 1.13 10.66
CA GLN A 94 8.56 1.67 11.39
C GLN A 94 7.69 2.55 10.49
N GLN A 95 8.31 3.39 9.67
CA GLN A 95 7.59 4.30 8.77
C GLN A 95 6.94 3.56 7.59
N GLU A 96 7.63 2.58 6.99
CA GLU A 96 7.07 1.73 5.94
C GLU A 96 5.89 0.90 6.44
N SER A 97 5.92 0.45 7.70
CA SER A 97 4.80 -0.27 8.32
C SER A 97 3.52 0.58 8.38
N LEU A 98 3.64 1.89 8.62
CA LEU A 98 2.50 2.82 8.62
C LEU A 98 1.88 2.99 7.23
N LEU A 99 2.69 2.84 6.18
CA LEU A 99 2.26 2.91 4.77
C LEU A 99 1.84 1.54 4.22
N GLY A 100 1.99 0.47 4.99
CA GLY A 100 1.66 -0.88 4.58
C GLY A 100 2.76 -1.60 3.78
N GLY A 101 4.03 -1.29 4.00
CA GLY A 101 5.14 -1.84 3.20
C GLY A 101 5.18 -3.37 3.15
N THR A 102 4.77 -4.06 4.22
CA THR A 102 4.71 -5.53 4.25
C THR A 102 3.29 -6.08 4.09
N VAL A 103 3.18 -7.37 3.72
CA VAL A 103 1.90 -8.09 3.65
C VAL A 103 1.15 -8.02 4.99
N LEU A 104 1.87 -8.19 6.10
CA LEU A 104 1.29 -8.15 7.44
C LEU A 104 0.80 -6.75 7.79
N ASP A 105 1.51 -5.70 7.36
CA ASP A 105 1.06 -4.33 7.55
C ASP A 105 -0.20 -4.04 6.72
N ARG A 106 -0.26 -4.49 5.46
CA ARG A 106 -1.47 -4.38 4.63
C ARG A 106 -2.68 -5.06 5.26
N GLN A 107 -2.49 -6.25 5.82
CA GLN A 107 -3.54 -6.97 6.55
C GLN A 107 -4.00 -6.20 7.80
N ARG A 108 -3.05 -5.63 8.56
CA ARG A 108 -3.35 -4.79 9.73
C ARG A 108 -4.13 -3.52 9.34
N LEU A 109 -3.73 -2.88 8.25
CA LEU A 109 -4.39 -1.71 7.68
C LEU A 109 -5.68 -2.06 6.91
N ARG A 110 -5.96 -3.35 6.71
CA ARG A 110 -7.13 -3.88 5.98
C ARG A 110 -7.23 -3.34 4.56
N MET A 111 -6.08 -3.19 3.91
CA MET A 111 -6.00 -2.85 2.49
C MET A 111 -6.36 -4.09 1.67
N LYS A 112 -7.39 -4.00 0.82
CA LYS A 112 -7.85 -5.08 -0.05
C LYS A 112 -7.46 -4.77 -1.49
N LEU A 113 -6.76 -5.68 -2.15
CA LEU A 113 -6.57 -5.58 -3.60
C LEU A 113 -7.91 -5.84 -4.30
N LYS A 114 -8.38 -4.87 -5.05
CA LYS A 114 -9.53 -5.03 -5.94
C LYS A 114 -9.06 -5.87 -7.12
N LYS A 115 -9.61 -7.08 -7.23
CA LYS A 115 -9.43 -7.89 -8.42
C LYS A 115 -10.08 -7.11 -9.56
N GLN A 116 -9.30 -6.73 -10.58
CA GLN A 116 -9.90 -6.18 -11.79
C GLN A 116 -10.91 -7.22 -12.29
N GLU A 117 -12.17 -6.83 -12.37
CA GLU A 117 -13.15 -7.65 -13.07
C GLU A 117 -12.69 -7.65 -14.53
N ASP A 118 -12.23 -8.80 -15.00
CA ASP A 118 -11.95 -9.03 -16.41
C ASP A 118 -13.23 -8.63 -17.15
N SER A 119 -13.19 -7.48 -17.82
CA SER A 119 -14.24 -7.08 -18.73
C SER A 119 -14.29 -8.16 -19.80
N GLN A 120 -15.24 -9.10 -19.64
CA GLN A 120 -15.58 -10.09 -20.64
C GLN A 120 -15.82 -9.34 -21.94
N SER A 121 -14.83 -9.43 -22.83
CA SER A 121 -14.92 -8.95 -24.18
C SER A 121 -16.06 -9.69 -24.86
N THR A 122 -17.09 -8.92 -25.21
CA THR A 122 -17.99 -9.10 -26.37
C THR A 122 -17.47 -10.16 -27.34
N GLY A 123 -18.04 -11.36 -27.28
CA GLY A 123 -17.65 -12.49 -28.12
C GLY A 123 -18.79 -13.41 -28.54
N ASP A 124 -20.03 -13.17 -28.10
CA ASP A 124 -21.18 -14.01 -28.45
C ASP A 124 -22.05 -13.43 -29.59
N ASP A 125 -21.87 -12.16 -29.98
CA ASP A 125 -22.71 -11.54 -31.02
C ASP A 125 -22.33 -11.92 -32.47
N VAL A 126 -21.25 -12.69 -32.69
CA VAL A 126 -20.81 -13.07 -34.05
C VAL A 126 -21.46 -14.37 -34.53
N LEU A 127 -22.01 -15.20 -33.63
CA LEU A 127 -22.62 -16.49 -34.02
C LEU A 127 -24.09 -16.37 -34.46
N ASP A 128 -24.81 -15.32 -34.02
CA ASP A 128 -26.21 -15.11 -34.42
C ASP A 128 -26.37 -14.47 -35.80
N ALA A 129 -25.32 -13.82 -36.33
CA ALA A 129 -25.35 -13.19 -37.66
C ALA A 129 -25.09 -14.16 -38.84
N LEU A 130 -24.78 -15.43 -38.56
CA LEU A 130 -24.47 -16.44 -39.58
C LEU A 130 -25.54 -17.53 -39.74
N ILE A 131 -26.61 -17.48 -38.96
CA ILE A 131 -27.73 -18.45 -39.00
C ILE A 131 -29.09 -17.73 -39.24
N GLY A 132 -29.10 -16.41 -39.42
CA GLY A 132 -30.29 -15.62 -39.78
C GLY A 132 -30.46 -15.41 -41.28
#